data_AF-A0A223HYD4-F1
#
_entry.id   AF-A0A223HYD4-F1
#
_cell.length_a   1.000
_cell.length_b   1.000
_cell.length_c   1.000
_cell.angle_alpha   90.00
_cell.angle_beta   90.00
_cell.angle_gamma   90.00
#
_symmetry.space_group_name_H-M   'P 1'
#
loop_
_entity.id
_entity.type
_entity.pdbx_description
1 polymer ?
#
loop_
_entity_poly.entity_id
_entity_poly.type
_entity_poly.pdbx_seq_one_letter_code
_entity_poly.pdbx_strand_id
1 'polypeptide(L)' 'MFEFIKLQRTMCYGPYPVYNVTIDKGGNVKYYGEMFVYKSGEHHWRITEKKVKQLNDVIEDFGFRSFVYISS' A
#
# COMPACT_ATOMS: atom_id res chain seq x y z
N MET A 1 -6.79 4.27 -13.85
CA MET A 1 -6.25 4.87 -12.61
C MET A 1 -6.97 4.30 -11.39
N PHE A 2 -6.28 4.11 -10.27
CA PHE A 2 -6.87 3.69 -8.99
C PHE A 2 -7.55 4.88 -8.29
N GLU A 3 -8.57 4.61 -7.45
CA GLU A 3 -9.14 5.63 -6.54
C GLU A 3 -8.38 5.67 -5.21
N PHE A 4 -8.13 4.50 -4.63
CA PHE A 4 -7.17 4.33 -3.54
C PHE A 4 -6.52 2.94 -3.60
N ILE A 5 -5.33 2.83 -3.03
CA ILE A 5 -4.62 1.57 -2.78
C ILE A 5 -4.57 1.38 -1.27
N LYS A 6 -4.91 0.18 -0.79
CA LYS A 6 -4.73 -0.21 0.62
C LYS A 6 -3.82 -1.43 0.68
N LEU A 7 -2.77 -1.35 1.50
CA LEU A 7 -1.93 -2.49 1.85
C LEU A 7 -1.95 -2.66 3.36
N GLN A 8 -2.11 -3.90 3.80
CA GLN A 8 -2.19 -4.24 5.21
C GLN A 8 -1.36 -5.50 5.47
N ARG A 9 -0.59 -5.47 6.55
CA ARG A 9 0.05 -6.66 7.11
C ARG A 9 -0.41 -6.82 8.54
N THR A 10 -1.11 -7.92 8.81
CA THR A 10 -1.59 -8.27 10.14
C THR A 10 -0.53 -9.03 10.92
N MET A 11 -0.76 -9.20 12.22
CA MET A 11 0.04 -10.06 13.07
C MET A 11 0.20 -11.46 12.47
N CYS A 12 1.43 -11.97 12.49
CA CYS A 12 1.75 -13.37 12.24
C CYS A 12 2.82 -13.85 13.22
N TYR A 13 3.16 -15.14 13.20
CA TYR A 13 4.12 -15.72 14.13
C TYR A 13 5.53 -15.17 13.89
N GLY A 14 6.07 -14.40 14.84
CA GLY A 14 7.43 -13.83 14.77
C GLY A 14 7.45 -12.29 14.71
N PRO A 15 8.64 -11.65 14.70
CA PRO A 15 8.79 -10.20 14.73
C PRO A 15 8.56 -9.56 13.35
N TYR A 16 7.42 -9.85 12.73
CA TYR A 16 7.08 -9.33 11.41
C TYR A 16 6.33 -8.00 11.52
N PRO A 17 6.59 -7.05 10.59
CA PRO A 17 5.95 -5.74 10.64
C PRO A 17 4.43 -5.85 10.59
N VAL A 18 3.74 -5.14 11.47
CA VAL A 18 2.29 -4.97 11.46
C VAL A 18 2.00 -3.51 11.12
N TYR A 19 1.31 -3.29 10.00
CA TYR A 19 1.02 -1.95 9.52
C TYR A 19 -0.16 -1.91 8.56
N ASN A 20 -0.68 -0.70 8.38
CA ASN A 20 -1.65 -0.35 7.36
C ASN A 20 -1.15 0.87 6.58
N VAL A 21 -1.31 0.87 5.27
CA VAL A 21 -1.07 2.04 4.43
C VAL A 21 -2.18 2.21 3.41
N THR A 22 -2.66 3.44 3.28
CA THR A 22 -3.64 3.85 2.27
C THR A 22 -3.06 4.99 1.46
N ILE A 23 -3.15 4.89 0.14
CA ILE A 23 -2.73 5.92 -0.82
C ILE A 23 -3.94 6.29 -1.65
N ASP A 24 -4.36 7.56 -1.67
CA ASP A 24 -5.42 8.02 -2.56
C ASP A 24 -4.89 8.48 -3.93
N LYS A 25 -5.79 8.67 -4.90
CA LYS A 25 -5.43 9.15 -6.25
C LYS A 25 -4.74 10.52 -6.28
N GLY A 26 -4.91 11.34 -5.23
CA GLY A 26 -4.24 12.63 -5.07
C GLY A 26 -2.81 12.52 -4.53
N GLY A 27 -2.39 11.29 -4.19
CA GLY A 27 -1.08 10.98 -3.63
C GLY A 27 -1.00 11.20 -2.11
N ASN A 28 -2.12 11.39 -1.40
CA ASN A 28 -2.08 11.45 0.06
C ASN A 28 -1.89 10.04 0.61
N VAL A 29 -0.93 9.91 1.53
CA VAL A 29 -0.60 8.66 2.18
C VAL A 29 -0.97 8.74 3.64
N LYS A 30 -1.74 7.76 4.10
CA LYS A 30 -2.00 7.49 5.51
C LYS A 30 -1.32 6.20 5.87
N TYR A 31 -0.37 6.24 6.80
CA TYR A 31 0.34 5.07 7.29
C TYR A 31 0.14 4.94 8.79
N TYR A 32 -0.16 3.72 9.24
CA TYR A 32 -0.18 3.37 10.65
C TYR A 32 0.74 2.17 10.86
N GLY A 33 1.82 2.38 11.58
CA GLY A 33 2.73 1.33 12.01
C GLY A 33 2.40 0.88 13.43
N GLU A 34 2.03 -0.38 13.61
CA GLU A 34 1.61 -0.91 14.92
C GLU A 34 2.80 -1.47 15.69
N MET A 35 3.54 -2.42 15.09
CA MET A 35 4.63 -3.13 15.77
C MET A 35 5.64 -3.71 14.78
N PHE A 36 6.87 -3.93 15.28
CA PHE A 36 8.01 -4.41 14.48
C PHE A 36 8.24 -3.60 13.20
N VAL A 37 7.98 -2.30 13.25
CA VAL A 37 8.12 -1.33 12.15
C VAL A 37 9.18 -0.28 12.48
N TYR A 38 9.81 0.28 11.46
CA TYR A 38 10.76 1.37 11.63
C TYR A 38 10.10 2.68 12.11
N LYS A 39 8.85 2.93 11.70
CA LYS A 39 8.04 4.07 12.13
C LYS A 39 6.77 3.54 12.77
N SER A 40 6.62 3.72 14.08
CA SER A 40 5.39 3.38 14.79
C SER A 40 4.44 4.58 14.84
N GLY A 41 3.15 4.32 15.04
CA GLY A 41 2.10 5.33 15.12
C GLY A 41 1.58 5.77 13.75
N GLU A 42 0.80 6.84 13.76
CA GLU A 42 0.16 7.43 12.58
C GLU A 42 1.08 8.46 11.90
N HIS A 43 1.22 8.34 10.58
CA HIS A 43 2.03 9.22 9.75
C HIS A 43 1.28 9.60 8.49
N HIS A 44 1.44 10.87 8.10
CA HIS A 44 0.82 11.43 6.91
C HIS A 44 1.87 12.13 6.06
N TRP A 45 1.85 11.85 4.77
CA TRP A 45 2.62 12.61 3.79
C TRP A 45 1.95 12.56 2.43
N ARG A 46 2.46 13.35 1.49
CA ARG A 46 2.00 13.35 0.11
C ARG A 46 3.13 12.93 -0.82
N ILE A 47 2.85 12.00 -1.72
CA ILE A 47 3.75 11.61 -2.80
C ILE A 47 3.52 12.48 -4.03
N THR A 48 4.55 12.63 -4.86
CA THR A 48 4.47 13.45 -6.08
C THR A 48 3.58 12.79 -7.13
N GLU A 49 3.05 13.58 -8.06
CA GLU A 49 2.28 13.08 -9.21
C GLU A 49 3.07 12.07 -10.03
N LYS A 50 4.39 12.25 -10.17
CA LYS A 50 5.28 11.27 -10.82
C LYS A 50 5.19 9.90 -10.13
N LYS A 51 5.19 9.84 -8.80
CA LYS A 51 5.05 8.58 -8.05
C LYS A 51 3.64 8.00 -8.17
N VAL A 52 2.60 8.85 -8.18
CA VAL A 52 1.22 8.40 -8.44
C VAL A 52 1.11 7.78 -9.83
N LYS A 53 1.72 8.39 -10.85
CA LYS A 53 1.79 7.82 -12.20
C LYS A 53 2.50 6.47 -12.19
N GLN A 54 3.68 6.38 -11.55
CA GLN A 54 4.41 5.11 -11.44
C GLN A 54 3.57 3.99 -10.79
N LEU A 55 2.77 4.30 -9.76
CA LEU A 55 1.87 3.32 -9.16
C LEU A 55 0.79 2.85 -10.15
N ASN A 56 0.23 3.75 -10.96
CA ASN A 56 -0.74 3.37 -11.97
C ASN A 56 -0.12 2.51 -13.07
N ASP A 57 1.06 2.90 -13.55
CA ASP A 57 1.80 2.15 -14.58
C ASP A 57 2.05 0.70 -14.08
N VAL A 58 2.53 0.52 -12.84
CA VAL A 58 2.77 -0.82 -12.27
C VAL A 58 1.49 -1.66 -12.13
N ILE A 59 0.37 -1.05 -11.71
CA ILE A 59 -0.92 -1.76 -11.56
C ILE A 59 -1.45 -2.21 -12.92
N GLU A 60 -1.27 -1.38 -13.95
CA GLU A 60 -1.68 -1.67 -15.32
C GLU A 60 -0.78 -2.74 -15.96
N ASP A 61 0.54 -2.59 -15.86
CA ASP A 61 1.52 -3.55 -16.38
C ASP A 61 1.36 -4.95 -15.75
N PHE A 62 1.04 -5.01 -14.46
CA PHE A 62 0.74 -6.28 -13.78
C PHE A 62 -0.57 -6.92 -14.27
N GLY A 63 -1.47 -6.15 -14.90
CA GLY A 63 -2.79 -6.62 -15.27
C GLY A 63 -3.69 -6.87 -14.05
N PHE A 64 -3.54 -6.08 -12.99
CA PHE A 64 -4.21 -6.32 -11.70
C PHE A 64 -5.73 -6.49 -11.83
N ARG A 65 -6.36 -5.77 -12.76
CA ARG A 65 -7.82 -5.82 -13.00
C ARG A 65 -8.30 -7.17 -13.53
N SER A 66 -7.45 -7.91 -14.22
CA SER A 66 -7.75 -9.22 -14.78
C SER A 66 -7.04 -10.36 -14.03
N PHE A 67 -6.29 -10.04 -12.97
CA PHE A 67 -5.58 -11.04 -12.21
C PHE A 67 -6.57 -11.90 -11.40
N VAL A 68 -6.52 -13.21 -11.63
CA VAL A 68 -7.28 -14.19 -10.86
C VAL A 68 -6.30 -15.03 -10.07
N TYR A 69 -6.48 -15.06 -8.75
CA TYR A 69 -5.68 -15.93 -7.90
C TYR A 69 -6.12 -17.37 -8.07
N ILE A 70 -5.29 -18.19 -8.72
CA ILE A 70 -5.53 -19.62 -8.84
C ILE A 70 -5.07 -20.27 -7.52
N SER A 71 -6.01 -20.55 -6.62
CA SER A 71 -5.76 -21.40 -5.47
C SER A 71 -5.77 -22.86 -5.92
N SER A 72 -4.64 -23.54 -5.75
CA SER A 72 -4.50 -25.00 -5.92
C SER A 72 -5.00 -25.75 -4.71
#